data_AF-A0A914CIB7-F1
#
_entry.id   AF-A0A914CIB7-F1
#
_cell.length_a   1.000
_cell.length_b   1.000
_cell.length_c   1.000
_cell.angle_alpha   90.00
_cell.angle_beta   90.00
_cell.angle_gamma   90.00
#
_symmetry.space_group_name_H-M   'P 1'
#
loop_
_entity.id
_entity.type
_entity.pdbx_description
1 polymer ?
#
loop_
_entity_poly.entity_id
_entity_poly.type
_entity_poly.pdbx_seq_one_letter_code
_entity_poly.pdbx_strand_id
1 'polypeptide(L)'
;MAYKDICREVSKGNLKRTFDKKTMTPYALTTKPSEFNDFLDETYWYTFEDTESINEKVNLIKSERLGGAFIWNLAFDDFEGKCDPIGKNFPLTSFIYEQLEGKNASESINDETLLCDKQENESHNENCSKGWHYFNLTNNCYY
;
A
#
# COMPACT_ATOMS: atom_id res chain seq x y z
N MET A 1 -0.61 -10.91 -11.59
CA MET A 1 -1.47 -9.79 -12.02
C MET A 1 -1.21 -8.61 -11.09
N ALA A 2 -1.29 -7.36 -11.57
CA ALA A 2 -1.06 -6.18 -10.71
C ALA A 2 -2.29 -5.91 -9.82
N TYR A 3 -2.09 -5.23 -8.68
CA TYR A 3 -3.19 -4.90 -7.76
C TYR A 3 -4.27 -4.08 -8.48
N LYS A 4 -3.87 -3.06 -9.25
CA LYS A 4 -4.77 -2.21 -10.05
C LYS A 4 -5.71 -2.99 -10.98
N ASP A 5 -5.29 -4.14 -11.47
CA ASP A 5 -6.11 -4.98 -12.35
C ASP A 5 -7.10 -5.80 -11.53
N ILE A 6 -6.65 -6.39 -10.42
CA ILE A 6 -7.49 -7.20 -9.54
C ILE A 6 -8.57 -6.34 -8.87
N CYS A 7 -8.21 -5.22 -8.26
CA CYS A 7 -9.18 -4.37 -7.57
C CYS A 7 -10.27 -3.85 -8.51
N ARG A 8 -9.92 -3.54 -9.76
CA ARG A 8 -10.89 -3.13 -10.78
C ARG A 8 -11.89 -4.25 -11.10
N GLU A 9 -11.41 -5.48 -11.28
CA GLU A 9 -12.30 -6.62 -11.57
C GLU A 9 -13.14 -7.04 -10.35
N VAL A 10 -12.62 -6.86 -9.14
CA VAL A 10 -13.41 -6.99 -7.90
C VAL A 10 -14.52 -5.93 -7.85
N SER A 11 -14.19 -4.65 -8.09
CA SER A 11 -15.18 -3.55 -8.08
C SER A 11 -16.27 -3.71 -9.15
N LYS A 12 -15.95 -4.32 -10.30
CA LYS A 12 -16.94 -4.67 -11.34
C LYS A 12 -17.79 -5.90 -11.00
N GLY A 13 -17.44 -6.66 -9.96
CA GLY A 13 -18.10 -7.92 -9.59
C GLY A 13 -17.70 -9.12 -10.45
N ASN A 14 -16.67 -9.00 -11.28
CA ASN A 14 -16.14 -10.11 -12.11
C ASN A 14 -15.26 -11.06 -11.28
N LEU A 15 -14.67 -10.57 -10.19
CA LEU A 15 -13.94 -11.35 -9.21
C LEU A 15 -14.61 -11.26 -7.83
N LYS A 16 -14.79 -12.40 -7.17
CA LYS A 16 -15.25 -12.47 -5.77
C LYS A 16 -14.06 -12.55 -4.83
N ARG A 17 -13.78 -11.45 -4.14
CA ARG A 17 -12.79 -11.39 -3.05
C ARG A 17 -13.23 -12.29 -1.88
N THR A 18 -12.29 -13.04 -1.33
CA THR A 18 -12.41 -13.79 -0.07
C THR A 18 -11.14 -13.57 0.75
N PHE A 19 -11.28 -13.39 2.07
CA PHE A 19 -10.14 -13.25 2.97
C PHE A 19 -9.89 -14.56 3.71
N ASP A 20 -8.67 -15.09 3.62
CA ASP A 20 -8.26 -16.29 4.34
C ASP A 20 -7.69 -15.92 5.72
N LYS A 21 -8.42 -16.27 6.77
CA LYS A 21 -8.04 -16.01 8.17
C LYS A 21 -6.83 -16.81 8.64
N LYS A 22 -6.43 -17.88 7.94
CA LYS A 22 -5.27 -18.67 8.33
C LYS A 22 -3.98 -17.99 7.86
N THR A 23 -3.96 -17.49 6.63
CA THR A 23 -2.80 -16.82 6.04
C THR A 23 -2.83 -15.30 6.22
N MET A 24 -3.96 -14.75 6.64
CA MET A 24 -4.21 -13.30 6.76
C MET A 24 -4.02 -12.57 5.42
N THR A 25 -4.44 -13.22 4.32
CA THR A 25 -4.33 -12.66 2.97
C THR A 25 -5.63 -12.86 2.17
N PRO A 26 -5.94 -11.95 1.22
CA PRO A 26 -7.04 -12.14 0.31
C PRO A 26 -6.66 -12.99 -0.91
N TYR A 27 -7.70 -13.61 -1.47
CA TYR A 27 -7.69 -14.12 -2.83
C TYR A 27 -9.02 -13.78 -3.50
N ALA A 28 -9.08 -13.92 -4.82
CA ALA A 28 -10.30 -13.72 -5.57
C ALA A 28 -10.50 -14.80 -6.64
N LEU A 29 -11.76 -15.20 -6.81
CA LEU A 29 -12.18 -16.19 -7.80
C LEU A 29 -13.06 -15.54 -8.86
N THR A 30 -13.01 -16.01 -10.10
CA THR A 30 -13.97 -15.57 -11.13
C THR A 30 -15.41 -15.87 -10.73
N THR A 31 -16.30 -14.92 -10.96
CA THR A 31 -17.74 -15.05 -10.64
C THR A 31 -18.57 -15.54 -11.80
N LYS A 32 -18.04 -15.41 -13.02
CA LYS A 32 -18.70 -15.80 -14.27
C LYS A 32 -17.83 -16.81 -15.03
N PRO A 33 -18.43 -17.82 -15.68
CA PRO A 33 -17.76 -18.61 -16.71
C PRO A 33 -17.28 -17.72 -17.86
N SER A 34 -16.31 -18.20 -18.64
CA SER A 34 -15.80 -17.45 -19.79
C SER A 34 -16.93 -17.21 -20.80
N GLU A 35 -17.13 -15.95 -21.23
CA GLU A 35 -18.11 -15.62 -22.28
C GLU A 35 -17.70 -16.19 -23.65
N PHE A 36 -16.46 -16.67 -23.78
CA PHE A 36 -15.88 -17.12 -25.03
C PHE A 36 -15.99 -18.64 -25.26
N ASN A 37 -16.18 -19.44 -24.20
CA ASN A 37 -16.34 -20.88 -24.34
C ASN A 37 -17.23 -21.46 -23.23
N ASP A 38 -18.51 -21.66 -23.58
CA ASP A 38 -19.58 -22.14 -22.69
C ASP A 38 -19.40 -23.61 -22.26
N PHE A 39 -18.38 -24.31 -22.77
CA PHE A 39 -18.09 -25.71 -22.48
C PHE A 39 -16.99 -25.92 -21.42
N LEU A 40 -16.36 -24.85 -20.93
CA LEU A 40 -15.32 -24.91 -19.90
C LEU A 40 -15.70 -24.00 -18.73
N ASP A 41 -16.14 -24.61 -17.62
CA ASP A 41 -16.33 -23.95 -16.32
C ASP A 41 -14.95 -23.64 -15.68
N GLU A 42 -14.18 -22.75 -16.31
CA GLU A 42 -12.87 -22.33 -15.81
C GLU A 42 -13.03 -21.32 -14.66
N THR A 43 -12.73 -21.78 -13.46
CA THR A 43 -12.54 -20.90 -12.30
C THR A 43 -11.08 -20.48 -12.21
N TYR A 44 -10.82 -19.18 -12.38
CA TYR A 44 -9.49 -18.61 -12.17
C TYR A 44 -9.33 -18.13 -10.74
N TRP A 45 -8.14 -18.37 -10.17
CA TRP A 45 -7.75 -17.96 -8.84
C TRP A 45 -6.67 -16.88 -8.90
N TYR A 46 -6.87 -15.79 -8.17
CA TYR A 46 -5.89 -14.72 -8.00
C TYR A 46 -5.58 -14.49 -6.51
N THR A 47 -4.33 -14.60 -6.11
CA THR A 47 -3.85 -14.17 -4.78
C THR A 47 -3.25 -12.76 -4.90
N PHE A 48 -3.51 -11.91 -3.92
CA PHE A 48 -3.04 -10.52 -3.95
C PHE A 48 -2.93 -9.94 -2.54
N GLU A 49 -2.52 -8.67 -2.46
CA GLU A 49 -2.50 -7.90 -1.22
C GLU A 49 -3.47 -6.73 -1.33
N ASP A 50 -4.11 -6.38 -0.23
CA ASP A 50 -4.85 -5.14 -0.08
C ASP A 50 -4.57 -4.51 1.30
N THR A 51 -5.27 -3.43 1.63
CA THR A 51 -5.04 -2.73 2.89
C THR A 51 -5.31 -3.61 4.12
N GLU A 52 -6.19 -4.61 4.03
CA GLU A 52 -6.47 -5.54 5.14
C GLU A 52 -5.25 -6.44 5.42
N SER A 53 -4.69 -7.11 4.40
CA SER A 53 -3.51 -7.98 4.60
C SER A 53 -2.22 -7.20 4.84
N ILE A 54 -2.08 -6.02 4.23
CA ILE A 54 -0.96 -5.12 4.49
C ILE A 54 -0.97 -4.65 5.95
N ASN A 55 -2.14 -4.36 6.53
CA ASN A 55 -2.24 -3.98 7.93
C ASN A 55 -1.65 -5.05 8.85
N GLU A 56 -1.94 -6.33 8.58
CA GLU A 56 -1.38 -7.45 9.34
C GLU A 56 0.14 -7.54 9.21
N LYS A 57 0.68 -7.30 8.01
CA LYS A 57 2.14 -7.27 7.79
C LYS A 57 2.80 -6.07 8.45
N VAL A 58 2.16 -4.90 8.46
CA VAL A 58 2.65 -3.74 9.18
C VAL A 58 2.64 -3.99 10.69
N ASN A 59 1.60 -4.64 11.22
CA ASN A 59 1.57 -5.06 12.62
C ASN A 59 2.72 -6.01 12.95
N LEU A 60 3.03 -6.96 12.07
CA LEU A 60 4.21 -7.83 12.21
C LEU A 60 5.52 -7.04 12.20
N ILE A 61 5.69 -6.08 11.28
CA ILE A 61 6.87 -5.20 11.22
C ILE A 61 7.05 -4.46 12.56
N LYS A 62 5.95 -3.92 13.11
CA LYS A 62 5.96 -3.21 14.40
C LYS A 62 6.25 -4.14 15.58
N SER A 63 5.60 -5.31 15.64
CA SER A 63 5.76 -6.25 16.76
C SER A 63 7.16 -6.84 16.83
N GLU A 64 7.74 -7.17 15.69
CA GLU A 64 9.08 -7.76 15.57
C GLU A 64 10.18 -6.70 15.47
N ARG A 65 9.84 -5.40 15.52
CA ARG A 65 10.78 -4.27 15.39
C ARG A 65 11.66 -4.36 14.15
N LEU A 66 11.06 -4.71 13.01
CA LEU A 66 11.75 -4.78 11.72
C LEU A 66 12.00 -3.37 11.18
N GLY A 67 13.03 -3.21 10.35
CA GLY A 67 13.48 -1.89 9.87
C GLY A 67 12.54 -1.17 8.89
N GLY A 68 11.52 -1.85 8.36
CA GLY A 68 10.55 -1.29 7.42
C GLY A 68 9.96 -2.32 6.47
N ALA A 69 9.29 -1.85 5.42
CA ALA A 69 8.72 -2.68 4.36
C ALA A 69 9.44 -2.41 3.02
N PHE A 70 9.61 -3.47 2.22
CA PHE A 70 10.03 -3.37 0.82
C PHE A 70 8.82 -3.60 -0.09
N ILE A 71 8.69 -2.78 -1.13
CA ILE A 71 7.54 -2.82 -2.05
C ILE A 71 8.01 -3.22 -3.45
N TRP A 72 7.41 -4.28 -3.99
CA TRP A 72 7.61 -4.71 -5.37
C TRP A 72 6.26 -4.76 -6.11
N ASN A 73 5.91 -3.78 -6.93
CA ASN A 73 6.58 -2.49 -7.13
C ASN A 73 5.52 -1.39 -7.27
N LEU A 74 5.94 -0.13 -7.32
CA LEU A 74 5.03 1.02 -7.41
C LEU A 74 4.13 0.98 -8.65
N ALA A 75 4.58 0.41 -9.77
CA ALA A 75 3.80 0.35 -11.02
C ALA A 75 2.64 -0.68 -10.96
N PHE A 76 2.67 -1.57 -9.96
CA PHE A 76 1.62 -2.57 -9.73
C PHE A 76 0.58 -2.12 -8.71
N ASP A 77 0.85 -1.07 -7.96
CA ASP A 77 -0.14 -0.36 -7.16
C ASP A 77 -1.13 0.40 -8.06
N ASP A 78 -2.24 0.86 -7.50
CA ASP A 78 -3.20 1.71 -8.21
C ASP A 78 -2.72 3.17 -8.25
N PHE A 79 -1.68 3.40 -9.05
CA PHE A 79 -1.11 4.73 -9.24
C PHE A 79 -2.06 5.72 -9.94
N GLU A 80 -3.15 5.24 -10.54
CA GLU A 80 -4.16 6.06 -11.21
C GLU A 80 -5.36 6.40 -10.31
N GLY A 81 -5.46 5.79 -9.13
CA GLY A 81 -6.58 6.00 -8.19
C GLY A 81 -7.93 5.54 -8.75
N LYS A 82 -7.98 4.46 -9.53
CA LYS A 82 -9.22 3.96 -10.15
C LYS A 82 -10.00 2.97 -9.28
N CYS A 83 -9.37 2.41 -8.26
CA CYS A 83 -9.95 1.39 -7.39
C CYS A 83 -10.51 1.96 -6.08
N ASP A 84 -10.04 3.13 -5.67
CA ASP A 84 -10.50 3.80 -4.45
C ASP A 84 -11.68 4.75 -4.79
N PRO A 85 -12.81 4.71 -4.06
CA PRO A 85 -13.94 5.62 -4.28
C PRO A 85 -13.60 7.11 -4.22
N ILE A 86 -12.59 7.50 -3.43
CA ILE A 86 -12.12 8.88 -3.32
C ILE A 86 -10.98 9.21 -4.29
N GLY A 87 -10.57 8.26 -5.14
CA GLY A 87 -9.56 8.48 -6.17
C GLY A 87 -8.12 8.50 -5.66
N LYS A 88 -7.82 7.85 -4.53
CA LYS A 88 -6.48 7.86 -3.91
C LYS A 88 -5.46 7.10 -4.77
N ASN A 89 -4.43 7.81 -5.22
CA ASN A 89 -3.27 7.20 -5.90
C ASN A 89 -2.42 6.41 -4.91
N PHE A 90 -1.84 5.30 -5.37
CA PHE A 90 -0.96 4.43 -4.59
C PHE A 90 -1.57 4.02 -3.23
N PRO A 91 -2.79 3.46 -3.20
CA PRO A 91 -3.50 3.19 -1.96
C PRO A 91 -2.73 2.22 -1.05
N LEU A 92 -2.04 1.21 -1.61
CA LEU A 92 -1.30 0.24 -0.81
C LEU A 92 0.00 0.84 -0.26
N THR A 93 0.76 1.52 -1.11
CA THR A 93 2.03 2.15 -0.71
C THR A 93 1.81 3.26 0.31
N SER A 94 0.81 4.11 0.09
CA SER A 94 0.46 5.19 1.01
C SER A 94 -0.02 4.64 2.35
N PHE A 95 -0.77 3.53 2.34
CA PHE A 95 -1.20 2.89 3.58
C PHE A 95 0.00 2.35 4.38
N ILE A 96 0.97 1.71 3.73
CA ILE A 96 2.22 1.28 4.40
C ILE A 96 2.92 2.48 5.04
N TYR A 97 3.08 3.57 4.29
CA TYR A 97 3.72 4.80 4.77
C TYR A 97 3.01 5.38 6.00
N GLU A 98 1.69 5.58 5.90
CA GLU A 98 0.86 6.14 6.97
C GLU A 98 0.93 5.29 8.25
N GLN A 99 0.86 3.96 8.09
CA GLN A 99 0.92 3.05 9.23
C GLN A 99 2.31 2.99 9.87
N LEU A 100 3.39 3.10 9.09
CA LEU A 100 4.76 3.07 9.61
C LEU A 100 5.20 4.40 10.22
N GLU A 101 4.79 5.56 9.69
CA GLU A 101 5.14 6.86 10.29
C GLU A 101 4.47 7.13 11.64
N GLY A 102 3.39 6.41 11.97
CA GLY A 102 2.66 6.63 13.22
C GLY A 102 1.77 7.87 13.20
N LYS A 103 1.42 8.39 12.01
CA LYS A 103 0.42 9.46 11.88
C LYS A 103 -0.95 8.89 12.22
N ASN A 104 -1.40 9.13 13.46
CA ASN A 104 -2.80 8.90 13.81
C ASN A 104 -3.66 9.89 13.02
N ALA A 105 -4.69 9.39 12.33
CA ALA A 105 -5.69 10.19 11.60
C ALA A 105 -6.52 11.15 12.50
N SER A 106 -6.12 11.35 13.76
CA SER A 106 -6.72 12.24 14.75
C SER A 106 -5.86 13.46 15.11
N GLU A 107 -4.70 13.67 14.46
CA GLU A 107 -3.92 14.91 14.57
C GLU A 107 -4.05 15.70 13.27
N SER A 108 -5.27 16.18 13.01
CA SER A 108 -5.54 17.15 11.95
C SER A 108 -6.41 18.27 12.48
N ILE A 109 -6.03 18.88 13.61
CA ILE A 109 -6.52 20.20 14.00
C ILE A 109 -5.35 20.95 14.65
N ASN A 110 -4.85 21.93 13.91
CA ASN A 110 -3.89 22.98 14.29
C ASN A 110 -2.43 22.55 14.40
N ASP A 111 -1.74 22.44 13.27
CA ASP A 111 -0.29 22.57 13.27
C ASP A 111 0.21 23.46 12.12
N GLU A 112 0.41 24.74 12.42
CA GLU A 112 1.12 25.69 11.56
C GLU A 112 2.65 25.44 11.52
N THR A 113 3.18 24.35 12.09
CA THR A 113 4.64 24.10 12.12
C THR A 113 5.21 23.26 10.97
N LEU A 114 4.42 22.90 9.96
CA LEU A 114 4.92 22.29 8.71
C LEU A 114 5.07 23.31 7.57
N LEU A 115 5.67 24.45 7.89
CA LEU A 115 6.38 25.26 6.90
C LEU A 115 7.86 24.93 7.07
N CYS A 116 8.41 24.15 6.13
CA CYS A 116 9.85 24.09 5.92
C CYS A 116 10.37 25.53 5.85
N ASP A 117 11.18 25.93 6.83
CA ASP A 117 11.72 27.28 6.97
C ASP A 117 12.36 27.71 5.65
N LYS A 118 11.71 28.66 4.98
CA LYS A 118 12.39 29.54 4.03
C LYS A 118 13.20 30.55 4.83
N GLN A 119 14.35 30.13 5.33
CA GLN A 119 15.44 31.05 5.60
C GLN A 119 16.73 30.46 5.03
N GLU A 120 17.06 30.96 3.83
CA GLU A 120 18.41 30.92 3.29
C GLU A 120 19.34 31.59 4.30
N ASN A 121 20.20 30.81 4.95
CA ASN A 121 21.51 31.25 5.43
C ASN A 121 22.41 30.02 5.63
N GLU A 122 23.62 30.16 5.10
CA GLU A 122 24.59 29.12 4.78
C GLU A 122 25.12 28.35 6.01
N SER A 123 25.18 27.02 5.92
CA SER A 123 26.40 26.20 5.99
C SER A 123 26.10 24.76 6.44
N HIS A 124 26.56 23.80 5.62
CA HIS A 124 26.71 22.37 5.92
C HIS A 124 25.46 21.54 6.25
N ASN A 125 24.95 20.78 5.27
CA ASN A 125 25.26 19.34 5.16
C ASN A 125 24.75 18.79 3.81
N GLU A 126 25.68 18.41 2.94
CA GLU A 126 25.37 17.68 1.72
C GLU A 126 25.05 16.21 2.04
N ASN A 127 24.12 15.64 1.27
CA ASN A 127 23.78 14.22 1.14
C ASN A 127 22.64 13.67 2.02
N CYS A 128 21.40 14.00 1.65
CA CYS A 128 20.39 12.94 1.54
C CYS A 128 20.28 12.56 0.05
N SER A 129 21.17 11.66 -0.36
CA SER A 129 21.34 11.22 -1.74
C SER A 129 20.14 10.41 -2.24
N LYS A 130 19.69 10.77 -3.44
CA LYS A 130 18.68 10.07 -4.25
C LYS A 130 19.04 8.58 -4.40
N GLY A 131 18.19 7.68 -3.88
CA GLY A 131 18.28 6.24 -4.12
C GLY A 131 17.45 5.44 -3.12
N TRP A 132 16.61 4.54 -3.63
CA TRP A 132 15.72 3.58 -2.95
C TRP A 132 14.82 4.13 -1.83
N HIS A 133 13.50 4.06 -2.03
CA HIS A 133 12.51 4.43 -1.02
C HIS A 133 12.49 3.38 0.12
N TYR A 134 13.40 3.52 1.07
CA TYR A 134 13.34 2.87 2.38
C TYR A 134 12.62 3.81 3.36
N PHE A 135 11.53 3.34 3.96
CA PHE A 135 10.92 4.01 5.11
C PHE A 135 11.53 3.41 6.38
N ASN A 136 12.47 4.12 6.99
CA ASN A 136 13.13 3.70 8.23
C ASN A 136 12.30 4.17 9.43
N LEU A 137 11.92 3.24 10.31
CA LEU A 137 11.23 3.52 11.58
C LEU A 137 12.15 4.06 12.68
N THR A 138 13.46 4.07 12.47
CA THR A 138 14.42 4.53 13.47
C THR A 138 14.89 5.95 13.13
N ASN A 139 14.13 6.95 13.57
CA ASN A 139 14.56 8.36 13.65
C ASN A 139 15.67 8.59 14.70
N ASN A 140 16.60 7.64 14.86
CA ASN A 140 17.71 7.82 15.79
C ASN A 140 18.94 8.32 15.03
N CYS A 141 19.13 9.64 15.02
CA CYS A 141 20.43 10.25 14.83
C CYS A 141 21.29 9.88 16.05
N TYR A 142 22.34 9.06 15.86
CA TYR A 142 23.40 8.93 16.85
C TYR A 142 24.52 9.90 16.49
N TYR A 143 24.94 10.71 17.47
CA TYR A 143 25.99 11.74 17.36
C TYR A 143 27.34 11.19 16.88
#